data_AF-A0A7V8SVX4-F1
#
_entry.id   AF-A0A7V8SVX4-F1
#
_cell.length_a   1.000
_cell.length_b   1.000
_cell.length_c   1.000
_cell.angle_alpha   90.00
_cell.angle_beta   90.00
_cell.angle_gamma   90.00
#
_symmetry.space_group_name_H-M   'P 1'
#
loop_
_entity.id
_entity.type
_entity.pdbx_description
1 polymer ?
#
loop_
_entity_poly.entity_id
_entity_poly.type
_entity_poly.pdbx_seq_one_letter_code
_entity_poly.pdbx_strand_id
1 'polypeptide(L)'
;DIGCYPITISRWIFGEEPSRVVAMLETDPEFGTDRLSSAMMEFPSGHSVFTCSTQLVPYQRMQFLGTEGRIELKIPFNAPNDRPCELLIDNGKDVLGSSITVETIPTSDQYTVQGDAFSKAIREGTEVPVPLEDAVANMAVIEALFRSAETRRWEIPRI
;
A
#
# COMPACT_ATOMS: atom_id res chain seq x y z
N ASP A 1 -3.93 1.55 11.53
CA ASP A 1 -2.57 0.97 11.58
C ASP A 1 -2.13 0.26 10.31
N ILE A 2 -2.89 -0.72 9.81
CA ILE A 2 -2.45 -1.53 8.65
C ILE A 2 -2.90 -0.94 7.31
N GLY A 3 -4.08 -0.29 7.28
CA GLY A 3 -4.67 0.23 6.04
C GLY A 3 -3.86 1.36 5.37
N CYS A 4 -2.95 2.02 6.09
CA CYS A 4 -2.09 3.05 5.49
C CYS A 4 -1.10 2.47 4.47
N TYR A 5 -0.61 1.25 4.67
CA TYR A 5 0.36 0.61 3.78
C TYR A 5 -0.13 0.42 2.33
N PRO A 6 -1.30 -0.20 2.07
CA PRO A 6 -1.83 -0.29 0.71
C PRO A 6 -2.19 1.08 0.11
N ILE A 7 -2.55 2.07 0.92
CA ILE A 7 -2.77 3.45 0.46
C ILE A 7 -1.47 4.07 -0.03
N THR A 8 -0.42 4.04 0.80
CA THR A 8 0.90 4.59 0.49
C THR A 8 1.50 3.94 -0.75
N ILE A 9 1.52 2.61 -0.85
CA ILE A 9 2.12 1.94 -2.00
C ILE A 9 1.33 2.17 -3.29
N SER A 10 0.00 2.33 -3.21
CA SER A 10 -0.82 2.65 -4.39
C SER A 10 -0.50 4.04 -4.91
N ARG A 11 -0.46 5.05 -4.02
CA ARG A 11 -0.04 6.43 -4.36
C ARG A 11 1.37 6.45 -4.94
N TRP A 12 2.29 5.69 -4.36
CA TRP A 12 3.67 5.59 -4.84
C TRP A 12 3.78 4.99 -6.24
N ILE A 13 3.06 3.89 -6.52
CA ILE A 13 3.15 3.18 -7.80
C ILE A 13 2.47 3.95 -8.93
N PHE A 14 1.32 4.58 -8.67
CA PHE A 14 0.68 5.43 -9.66
C PHE A 14 1.38 6.80 -9.81
N GLY A 15 2.12 7.25 -8.79
CA GLY A 15 2.76 8.56 -8.78
C GLY A 15 1.77 9.74 -8.78
N GLU A 16 0.53 9.49 -8.35
CA GLU A 16 -0.60 10.43 -8.39
C GLU A 16 -1.55 10.18 -7.21
N GLU A 17 -2.46 11.13 -6.96
CA GLU A 17 -3.47 11.04 -5.90
C GLU A 17 -4.78 10.43 -6.39
N PRO A 18 -5.52 9.69 -5.52
CA PRO A 18 -6.81 9.17 -5.91
C PRO A 18 -7.84 10.30 -6.03
N SER A 19 -8.55 10.31 -7.14
CA SER A 19 -9.64 11.26 -7.45
C SER A 19 -10.88 11.06 -6.57
N ARG A 20 -11.15 9.81 -6.16
CA ARG A 20 -12.19 9.44 -5.21
C ARG A 20 -11.93 8.06 -4.63
N VAL A 21 -12.52 7.81 -3.47
CA VAL A 21 -12.37 6.56 -2.73
C VAL A 21 -13.70 6.08 -2.18
N VAL A 22 -13.84 4.77 -1.99
CA VAL A 22 -14.99 4.16 -1.30
C VAL A 22 -14.54 3.04 -0.38
N ALA A 23 -15.14 2.92 0.80
CA ALA A 23 -14.80 1.89 1.77
C ALA A 23 -15.99 1.24 2.46
N MET A 24 -15.77 0.03 2.95
CA MET A 24 -16.60 -0.67 3.92
C MET A 24 -15.75 -0.97 5.14
N LEU A 25 -16.23 -0.56 6.32
CA LEU A 25 -15.58 -0.79 7.60
C LEU A 25 -16.49 -1.62 8.49
N GLU A 26 -15.90 -2.54 9.23
CA GLU A 26 -16.54 -3.29 10.29
C GLU A 26 -15.87 -2.94 11.61
N THR A 27 -16.68 -2.47 12.56
CA THR A 27 -16.25 -2.15 13.92
C THR A 27 -16.40 -3.39 14.79
N ASP A 28 -15.40 -3.63 15.64
CA ASP A 28 -15.51 -4.64 16.68
C ASP A 28 -16.60 -4.26 17.69
N PRO A 29 -17.58 -5.15 17.98
CA PRO A 29 -18.73 -4.82 18.82
C PRO A 29 -18.39 -4.65 20.31
N GLU A 30 -17.23 -5.12 20.76
CA GLU A 30 -16.79 -5.03 22.17
C GLU A 30 -15.80 -3.89 22.37
N PHE A 31 -14.74 -3.84 21.56
CA PHE A 31 -13.66 -2.85 21.69
C PHE A 31 -13.97 -1.51 20.99
N GLY A 32 -14.89 -1.49 20.03
CA GLY A 32 -15.26 -0.28 19.29
C GLY A 32 -14.23 0.20 18.27
N THR A 33 -13.16 -0.56 18.04
CA THR A 33 -12.14 -0.27 17.01
C THR A 33 -12.53 -0.88 15.66
N ASP A 34 -12.03 -0.34 14.54
CA ASP A 34 -12.13 -1.03 13.26
C ASP A 34 -11.38 -2.37 13.30
N ARG A 35 -12.01 -3.42 12.77
CA ARG A 35 -11.43 -4.79 12.73
C ARG A 35 -11.25 -5.33 11.33
N LEU A 36 -12.04 -4.86 10.37
CA LEU A 36 -11.98 -5.25 8.97
C LEU A 36 -12.36 -4.04 8.11
N SER A 37 -11.55 -3.76 7.09
CA SER A 37 -11.82 -2.72 6.11
C SER A 37 -11.54 -3.23 4.70
N SER A 38 -12.41 -2.89 3.76
CA SER A 38 -12.17 -3.06 2.32
C SER A 38 -12.36 -1.73 1.62
N ALA A 39 -11.47 -1.40 0.70
CA ALA A 39 -11.44 -0.09 0.06
C ALA A 39 -11.16 -0.20 -1.44
N MET A 40 -11.73 0.72 -2.21
CA MET A 40 -11.38 0.99 -3.59
C MET A 40 -10.97 2.45 -3.73
N MET A 41 -9.89 2.69 -4.47
CA MET A 41 -9.36 4.03 -4.75
C MET A 41 -9.22 4.18 -6.26
N GLU A 42 -9.83 5.23 -6.81
CA GLU A 42 -9.74 5.55 -8.24
C GLU A 42 -8.72 6.64 -8.46
N PHE A 43 -7.71 6.33 -9.26
CA PHE A 43 -6.66 7.24 -9.70
C PHE A 43 -6.90 7.64 -11.16
N PRO A 44 -6.38 8.79 -11.63
CA PRO A 44 -6.47 9.17 -13.04
C PRO A 44 -6.03 8.08 -14.03
N SER A 45 -5.01 7.29 -13.68
CA SER A 45 -4.40 6.27 -14.53
C SER A 45 -4.85 4.84 -14.22
N GLY A 46 -5.68 4.62 -13.19
CA GLY A 46 -6.10 3.27 -12.79
C GLY A 46 -6.88 3.19 -11.49
N HIS A 47 -6.87 2.03 -10.86
CA HIS A 47 -7.54 1.84 -9.58
C HIS A 47 -6.75 0.87 -8.69
N SER A 48 -6.95 1.01 -7.38
CA SER A 48 -6.44 0.11 -6.37
C SER A 48 -7.58 -0.41 -5.52
N VAL A 49 -7.51 -1.69 -5.15
CA VAL A 49 -8.48 -2.35 -4.27
C VAL A 49 -7.71 -3.13 -3.23
N PHE A 50 -8.09 -2.99 -1.97
CA PHE A 50 -7.45 -3.73 -0.88
C PHE A 50 -8.42 -4.06 0.25
N THR A 51 -7.99 -5.02 1.07
CA THR A 51 -8.61 -5.35 2.35
C THR A 51 -7.52 -5.38 3.43
N CYS A 52 -7.81 -4.81 4.60
CA CYS A 52 -6.95 -4.90 5.77
C CYS A 52 -7.77 -5.29 7.01
N SER A 53 -7.17 -6.05 7.92
CA SER A 53 -7.85 -6.51 9.13
C SER A 53 -6.87 -6.78 10.27
N THR A 54 -7.35 -6.62 11.50
CA THR A 54 -6.64 -6.99 12.74
C THR A 54 -7.11 -8.33 13.32
N GLN A 55 -8.15 -8.94 12.74
CA GLN A 55 -8.77 -10.18 13.24
C GLN A 55 -8.88 -11.29 12.17
N LEU A 56 -8.28 -11.10 10.99
CA LEU A 56 -8.09 -12.16 10.00
C LEU A 56 -6.70 -12.80 10.12
N VAL A 57 -6.52 -13.95 9.48
CA VAL A 57 -5.22 -14.65 9.46
C VAL A 57 -4.13 -13.77 8.85
N PRO A 58 -2.86 -13.90 9.31
CA PRO A 58 -1.76 -13.13 8.74
C PRO A 58 -1.60 -13.41 7.24
N TYR A 59 -1.84 -12.39 6.42
CA TYR A 59 -1.67 -12.45 4.98
C TYR A 59 -1.37 -11.06 4.43
N GLN A 60 -0.52 -11.01 3.42
CA GLN A 60 -0.21 -9.80 2.67
C GLN A 60 0.21 -10.17 1.26
N ARG A 61 -0.21 -9.35 0.31
CA ARG A 61 0.24 -9.35 -1.08
C ARG A 61 -0.01 -7.96 -1.65
N MET A 62 0.85 -7.53 -2.55
CA MET A 62 0.55 -6.46 -3.47
C MET A 62 0.71 -7.01 -4.88
N GLN A 63 -0.31 -6.83 -5.70
CA GLN A 63 -0.29 -7.20 -7.11
C GLN A 63 -0.52 -5.95 -7.94
N PHE A 64 0.37 -5.73 -8.91
CA PHE A 64 0.29 -4.65 -9.87
C PHE A 64 0.00 -5.25 -11.23
N LEU A 65 -1.13 -4.88 -11.82
CA LEU A 65 -1.64 -5.46 -13.06
C LEU A 65 -1.60 -4.39 -14.15
N GLY A 66 -0.78 -4.62 -15.17
CA GLY A 66 -0.72 -3.80 -16.38
C GLY A 66 -1.36 -4.51 -17.57
N THR A 67 -1.35 -3.84 -18.72
CA THR A 67 -1.88 -4.39 -19.98
C THR A 67 -0.97 -5.45 -20.60
N GLU A 68 0.30 -5.49 -20.21
CA GLU A 68 1.34 -6.36 -20.81
C GLU A 68 2.04 -7.27 -19.79
N GLY A 69 1.62 -7.23 -18.53
CA GLY A 69 2.23 -8.02 -17.49
C GLY A 69 1.74 -7.67 -16.09
N ARG A 70 2.22 -8.41 -15.11
CA ARG A 70 1.93 -8.19 -13.70
C ARG A 70 3.16 -8.42 -12.83
N ILE A 71 3.12 -7.81 -11.66
CA ILE A 71 4.13 -7.94 -10.62
C ILE A 71 3.42 -8.32 -9.31
N GLU A 72 3.93 -9.32 -8.58
CA GLU A 72 3.46 -9.68 -7.24
C GLU A 72 4.61 -9.59 -6.22
N LEU A 73 4.38 -8.85 -5.13
CA LEU A 73 5.24 -8.88 -3.95
C LEU A 73 4.60 -9.76 -2.88
N LYS A 74 5.34 -10.77 -2.43
CA LYS A 74 4.84 -11.71 -1.42
C LYS A 74 4.77 -11.10 -0.02
N ILE A 75 5.74 -10.29 0.37
CA ILE A 75 5.79 -9.66 1.70
C ILE A 75 6.13 -8.17 1.50
N PRO A 76 5.16 -7.34 1.10
CA PRO A 76 5.42 -5.94 0.72
C PRO A 76 5.72 -4.99 1.89
N PHE A 77 5.36 -5.32 3.15
CA PHE A 77 5.34 -4.31 4.22
C PHE A 77 6.33 -4.57 5.36
N ASN A 78 6.43 -5.81 5.82
CA ASN A 78 7.33 -6.21 6.89
C ASN A 78 8.31 -7.27 6.40
N ALA A 79 9.17 -6.88 5.46
CA ALA A 79 10.21 -7.76 4.93
C ALA A 79 10.99 -8.42 6.08
N PRO A 80 11.10 -9.76 6.10
CA PRO A 80 11.83 -10.46 7.15
C PRO A 80 13.32 -10.12 7.09
N ASN A 81 13.94 -9.98 8.25
CA ASN A 81 15.36 -9.65 8.40
C ASN A 81 16.29 -10.88 8.36
N ASP A 82 15.74 -12.08 8.21
CA ASP A 82 16.46 -13.35 8.24
C ASP A 82 16.42 -14.12 6.91
N ARG A 83 15.68 -13.63 5.91
CA ARG A 83 15.50 -14.28 4.60
C ARG A 83 15.17 -13.25 3.52
N PRO A 84 15.50 -13.54 2.25
CA PRO A 84 15.17 -12.65 1.15
C PRO A 84 13.65 -12.61 0.89
N CYS A 85 13.22 -11.56 0.19
CA CYS A 85 11.86 -11.45 -0.35
C CYS A 85 11.83 -11.86 -1.83
N GLU A 86 10.67 -12.30 -2.29
CA GLU A 86 10.45 -12.67 -3.69
C GLU A 86 9.52 -11.67 -4.37
N LEU A 87 9.94 -11.22 -5.54
CA LEU A 87 9.17 -10.43 -6.49
C LEU A 87 8.88 -11.31 -7.71
N LEU A 88 7.60 -11.59 -7.96
CA LEU A 88 7.19 -12.41 -9.10
C LEU A 88 6.83 -11.48 -10.25
N ILE A 89 7.41 -11.71 -11.43
CA ILE A 89 7.18 -10.91 -12.64
C ILE A 89 6.64 -11.84 -13.72
N ASP A 90 5.52 -11.45 -14.33
CA ASP A 90 4.82 -12.28 -15.32
C ASP A 90 4.44 -11.42 -16.52
N ASN A 91 4.69 -11.90 -17.74
CA ASN A 91 4.28 -11.19 -18.97
C ASN A 91 2.82 -11.46 -19.38
N GLY A 92 2.09 -12.25 -18.59
CA GLY A 92 0.64 -12.41 -18.77
C GLY A 92 0.21 -13.17 -20.02
N LYS A 93 1.10 -13.94 -20.66
CA LYS A 93 0.78 -14.75 -21.87
C LYS A 93 -0.30 -15.81 -21.64
N ASP A 94 -0.47 -16.27 -20.40
CA ASP A 94 -1.52 -17.20 -20.00
C ASP A 94 -1.91 -17.03 -18.53
N VAL A 95 -3.04 -17.61 -18.16
CA VAL A 95 -3.59 -17.56 -16.79
C VAL A 95 -2.94 -18.55 -15.82
N LEU A 96 -2.11 -19.48 -16.32
CA LEU A 96 -1.40 -20.46 -15.50
C LEU A 96 -0.12 -19.86 -14.89
N GLY A 97 0.33 -18.70 -15.39
CA GLY A 97 1.56 -18.06 -14.95
C GLY A 97 2.81 -18.76 -15.46
N SER A 98 2.75 -19.38 -16.65
CA SER A 98 3.88 -20.15 -17.18
C SER A 98 5.15 -19.31 -17.43
N SER A 99 4.99 -17.99 -17.48
CA SER A 99 6.07 -17.03 -17.74
C SER A 99 6.64 -16.37 -16.48
N ILE A 100 6.14 -16.73 -15.29
CA ILE A 100 6.59 -16.13 -14.03
C ILE A 100 8.10 -16.33 -13.85
N THR A 101 8.82 -15.21 -13.73
CA THR A 101 10.18 -15.17 -13.22
C THR A 101 10.18 -14.67 -11.79
N VAL A 102 11.10 -15.18 -10.97
CA VAL A 102 11.25 -14.78 -9.57
C VAL A 102 12.52 -13.97 -9.44
N GLU A 103 12.36 -12.70 -9.08
CA GLU A 103 13.46 -11.84 -8.66
C GLU A 103 13.59 -11.91 -7.14
N THR A 104 14.81 -12.21 -6.67
CA THR A 104 15.10 -12.31 -5.24
C THR A 104 15.61 -10.97 -4.74
N ILE A 105 14.87 -10.33 -3.85
CA ILE A 105 15.32 -9.14 -3.12
C ILE A 105 16.13 -9.60 -1.91
N PRO A 106 17.44 -9.25 -1.82
CA PRO A 106 18.26 -9.66 -0.69
C PRO A 106 17.67 -9.22 0.65
N THR A 107 17.99 -9.97 1.70
CA THR A 107 17.67 -9.59 3.07
C THR A 107 18.17 -8.16 3.34
N SER A 108 17.29 -7.32 3.88
CA SER A 108 17.58 -5.92 4.19
C SER A 108 16.96 -5.56 5.52
N ASP A 109 17.70 -4.82 6.34
CA ASP A 109 17.12 -4.13 7.49
C ASP A 109 16.53 -2.81 7.00
N GLN A 110 15.26 -2.86 6.58
CA GLN A 110 14.56 -1.69 6.03
C GLN A 110 14.48 -0.51 7.02
N TYR A 111 14.53 -0.78 8.33
CA TYR A 111 14.47 0.27 9.35
C TYR A 111 15.83 0.95 9.51
N THR A 112 16.92 0.19 9.45
CA THR A 112 18.27 0.77 9.38
C THR A 112 18.42 1.62 8.11
N VAL A 113 17.97 1.11 6.95
CA VAL A 113 17.99 1.88 5.69
C VAL A 113 17.19 3.19 5.81
N GLN A 114 16.02 3.16 6.44
CA GLN A 114 15.23 4.37 6.69
C GLN A 114 16.00 5.37 7.57
N GLY A 115 16.60 4.90 8.67
CA GLY A 115 17.38 5.73 9.59
C GLY A 115 18.60 6.35 8.92
N ASP A 116 19.32 5.58 8.10
CA ASP A 116 20.48 6.04 7.35
C ASP A 116 20.09 7.12 6.33
N ALA A 117 19.01 6.93 5.60
CA ALA A 117 18.52 7.90 4.63
C ALA A 117 18.08 9.21 5.30
N PHE A 118 17.40 9.13 6.45
CA PHE A 118 17.03 10.30 7.25
C PHE A 118 18.27 11.05 7.80
N SER A 119 19.22 10.32 8.38
CA SER A 119 20.48 10.89 8.89
C SER A 119 21.27 11.59 7.79
N LYS A 120 21.34 10.96 6.60
CA LYS A 120 21.98 11.55 5.42
C LYS A 120 21.32 12.87 5.01
N ALA A 121 19.98 12.92 4.93
CA ALA A 121 19.26 14.13 4.56
C ALA A 121 19.56 15.31 5.51
N ILE A 122 19.62 15.05 6.82
CA ILE A 122 20.01 16.08 7.82
C ILE A 122 21.43 16.56 7.58
N ARG A 123 22.38 15.63 7.40
CA ARG A 123 23.81 15.95 7.29
C ARG A 123 24.17 16.67 6.00
N GLU A 124 23.46 16.37 4.92
CA GLU A 124 23.69 16.94 3.59
C GLU A 124 22.78 18.14 3.28
N GLY A 125 21.78 18.40 4.12
CA GLY A 125 20.81 19.48 3.89
C GLY A 125 19.91 19.23 2.69
N THR A 126 19.57 17.96 2.42
CA THR A 126 18.68 17.55 1.32
C THR A 126 17.29 17.20 1.85
N GLU A 127 16.33 17.01 0.95
CA GLU A 127 15.01 16.46 1.33
C GLU A 127 15.12 15.02 1.84
N VAL A 128 14.19 14.65 2.72
CA VAL A 128 14.01 13.27 3.17
C VAL A 128 13.28 12.45 2.09
N PRO A 129 13.46 11.11 2.03
CA PRO A 129 12.82 10.29 1.01
C PRO A 129 11.29 10.34 1.01
N VAL A 130 10.68 10.58 2.18
CA VAL A 130 9.23 10.72 2.35
C VAL A 130 8.97 12.06 3.03
N PRO A 131 8.56 13.09 2.27
CA PRO A 131 8.32 14.44 2.81
C PRO A 131 7.02 14.50 3.63
N LEU A 132 6.86 15.55 4.44
CA LEU A 132 5.67 15.71 5.30
C LEU A 132 4.38 15.83 4.48
N GLU A 133 4.47 16.49 3.33
CA GLU A 133 3.38 16.68 2.38
C GLU A 133 2.82 15.34 1.90
N ASP A 134 3.69 14.33 1.72
CA ASP A 134 3.26 12.97 1.37
C ASP A 134 2.47 12.32 2.52
N ALA A 135 2.92 12.49 3.76
CA ALA A 135 2.21 11.99 4.93
C ALA A 135 0.84 12.66 5.11
N VAL A 136 0.74 13.97 4.87
CA VAL A 136 -0.52 14.72 4.90
C VAL A 136 -1.48 14.23 3.81
N ALA A 137 -1.00 14.05 2.58
CA ALA A 137 -1.80 13.51 1.48
C ALA A 137 -2.28 12.08 1.78
N ASN A 138 -1.43 11.24 2.37
CA ASN A 138 -1.80 9.89 2.79
C ASN A 138 -2.93 9.91 3.85
N MET A 139 -2.85 10.84 4.80
CA MET A 139 -3.90 11.04 5.81
C MET A 139 -5.21 11.54 5.19
N ALA A 140 -5.17 12.44 4.22
CA ALA A 140 -6.35 12.92 3.51
C ALA A 140 -7.13 11.77 2.85
N VAL A 141 -6.42 10.75 2.34
CA VAL A 141 -7.03 9.53 1.78
C VAL A 141 -7.65 8.67 2.88
N ILE A 142 -6.94 8.44 3.98
CA ILE A 142 -7.45 7.67 5.13
C ILE A 142 -8.76 8.29 5.65
N GLU A 143 -8.78 9.60 5.88
CA GLU A 143 -9.98 10.29 6.34
C GLU A 143 -11.13 10.20 5.34
N ALA A 144 -10.84 10.26 4.04
CA ALA A 144 -11.87 10.09 3.01
C ALA A 144 -12.48 8.68 3.01
N LEU A 145 -11.68 7.64 3.28
CA LEU A 145 -12.16 6.27 3.43
C LEU A 145 -13.07 6.12 4.66
N PHE A 146 -12.69 6.72 5.80
CA PHE A 146 -13.56 6.75 6.98
C PHE A 146 -14.88 7.47 6.69
N ARG A 147 -14.82 8.68 6.10
CA ARG A 147 -16.03 9.42 5.68
C ARG A 147 -16.89 8.58 4.73
N SER A 148 -16.28 7.88 3.78
CA SER A 148 -16.99 7.04 2.82
C SER A 148 -17.77 5.92 3.50
N ALA A 149 -17.18 5.28 4.51
CA ALA A 149 -17.83 4.21 5.26
C ALA A 149 -19.08 4.73 6.00
N GLU A 150 -19.01 5.94 6.54
CA GLU A 150 -20.13 6.62 7.21
C GLU A 150 -21.22 7.05 6.23
N THR A 151 -20.84 7.71 5.13
CA THR A 151 -21.79 8.28 4.16
C THR A 151 -22.32 7.25 3.17
N ARG A 152 -21.67 6.09 3.06
CA ARG A 152 -21.93 5.01 2.08
C ARG A 152 -21.85 5.49 0.64
N ARG A 153 -20.91 6.40 0.36
CA ARG A 153 -20.73 7.04 -0.95
C ARG A 153 -19.25 7.13 -1.29
N TRP A 154 -18.97 7.39 -2.57
CA TRP A 154 -17.65 7.83 -2.99
C TRP A 154 -17.31 9.18 -2.36
N GLU A 155 -16.12 9.31 -1.80
CA GLU A 155 -15.60 10.53 -1.18
C GLU A 155 -14.31 10.99 -1.87
N ILE A 156 -14.07 12.30 -1.85
CA ILE A 156 -12.86 12.89 -2.42
C ILE A 156 -11.88 13.20 -1.28
N PRO A 157 -10.61 12.77 -1.34
CA PRO A 157 -9.57 13.21 -0.42
C PRO A 157 -9.39 14.74 -0.43
N ARG A 158 -9.17 15.34 0.74
CA ARG A 158 -8.99 16.79 0.89
C ARG A 158 -7.82 17.06 1.83
N ILE A 159 -6.87 17.87 1.38
CA ILE A 159 -5.75 18.41 2.18
C ILE A 159 -6.18 19.76 2.76
#